data_AF-A0A381SNB1-F1
#
_entry.id   AF-A0A381SNB1-F1
#
_cell.length_a   1.000
_cell.length_b   1.000
_cell.length_c   1.000
_cell.angle_alpha   90.00
_cell.angle_beta   90.00
_cell.angle_gamma   90.00
#
_symmetry.space_group_name_H-M   'P 1'
#
loop_
_entity.id
_entity.type
_entity.pdbx_description
1 polymer ?
#
loop_
_entity_poly.entity_id
_entity_poly.type
_entity_poly.pdbx_seq_one_letter_code
_entity_poly.pdbx_strand_id
1 'polypeptide(L)'
;MEHLLESVGLIQNDVLLPGFIFGVVHVGLVILGFYTGWSINRFLKNVTKGYIAGIIGASLAHVIADLVAAIIDPTMRARTAGIVLGGLLPLLLIPILEKYVTKSKSHIMIGDHEDIEKDLKDEHHH
;
A
#
# COMPACT_ATOMS: atom_id res chain seq x y z
N MET A 1 -10.04 -35.39 -3.35
CA MET A 1 -9.54 -34.01 -3.10
C MET A 1 -9.43 -33.20 -4.40
N GLU A 2 -9.32 -33.85 -5.56
CA GLU A 2 -9.34 -33.19 -6.87
C GLU A 2 -10.75 -32.78 -7.31
N HIS A 3 -11.75 -33.59 -6.99
CA HIS A 3 -13.14 -33.37 -7.41
C HIS A 3 -13.87 -32.20 -6.73
N LEU A 4 -13.38 -31.76 -5.55
CA LEU A 4 -13.92 -30.59 -4.85
C LEU A 4 -13.37 -29.26 -5.42
N LEU A 5 -12.24 -29.32 -6.12
CA LEU A 5 -11.64 -28.16 -6.78
C LEU A 5 -12.31 -27.88 -8.14
N GLU A 6 -12.79 -28.94 -8.81
CA GLU A 6 -13.61 -28.83 -10.02
C GLU A 6 -15.01 -28.26 -9.77
N SER A 7 -15.67 -28.63 -8.66
CA SER A 7 -17.06 -28.24 -8.41
C SER A 7 -17.26 -26.78 -7.97
N VAL A 8 -16.19 -26.10 -7.54
CA VAL A 8 -16.20 -24.68 -7.15
C VAL A 8 -15.97 -23.75 -8.35
N GLY A 9 -15.76 -24.28 -9.57
CA GLY A 9 -15.52 -23.47 -10.76
C GLY A 9 -14.14 -22.80 -10.79
N LEU A 10 -13.19 -23.29 -9.98
CA LEU A 10 -11.80 -22.81 -9.96
C LEU A 10 -10.98 -23.32 -11.15
N ILE A 11 -11.45 -24.36 -11.85
CA ILE A 11 -10.83 -24.89 -13.05
C ILE A 11 -11.89 -24.88 -14.16
N GLN A 12 -12.10 -23.72 -14.75
CA GLN A 12 -12.82 -23.63 -16.01
C GLN A 12 -11.91 -22.94 -17.03
N ASN A 13 -11.31 -23.77 -17.90
CA ASN A 13 -10.59 -23.39 -19.12
C ASN A 13 -9.28 -22.61 -18.95
N ASP A 14 -8.34 -23.02 -18.09
CA ASP A 14 -6.93 -22.54 -18.08
C ASP A 14 -6.68 -21.01 -18.13
N VAL A 15 -7.69 -20.18 -17.81
CA VAL A 15 -7.64 -18.72 -18.06
C VAL A 15 -8.05 -17.88 -16.84
N LEU A 16 -8.54 -18.47 -15.74
CA LEU A 16 -9.03 -17.71 -14.58
C LEU A 16 -8.04 -17.54 -13.40
N LEU A 17 -6.97 -18.34 -13.31
CA LEU A 17 -6.00 -18.28 -12.21
C LEU A 17 -4.76 -17.35 -12.35
N PRO A 18 -4.41 -16.74 -13.50
CA PRO A 18 -3.26 -15.85 -13.56
C PRO A 18 -3.47 -14.65 -12.61
N GLY A 19 -2.57 -14.47 -11.65
CA GLY A 19 -2.69 -13.41 -10.64
C GLY A 19 -3.49 -13.78 -9.39
N PHE A 20 -4.00 -15.01 -9.25
CA PHE A 20 -4.67 -15.42 -8.00
C PHE A 20 -3.69 -15.44 -6.82
N ILE A 21 -2.50 -16.04 -7.02
CA ILE A 21 -1.44 -16.07 -6.01
C ILE A 21 -0.99 -14.64 -5.70
N PHE A 22 -0.85 -13.80 -6.73
CA PHE A 22 -0.55 -12.38 -6.56
C PHE A 22 -1.58 -11.71 -5.65
N GLY A 23 -2.87 -11.87 -5.92
CA GLY A 23 -3.94 -11.23 -5.14
C GLY A 23 -3.94 -11.67 -3.67
N VAL A 24 -3.82 -12.97 -3.41
CA VAL A 24 -3.76 -13.50 -2.03
C VAL A 24 -2.55 -12.98 -1.27
N VAL A 25 -1.37 -13.00 -1.90
CA VAL A 25 -0.12 -12.54 -1.28
C VAL A 25 -0.14 -11.03 -1.06
N HIS A 26 -0.54 -10.25 -2.07
CA HIS A 26 -0.59 -8.79 -2.00
C HIS A 26 -1.52 -8.34 -0.87
N VAL A 27 -2.78 -8.78 -0.88
CA VAL A 27 -3.77 -8.38 0.13
C VAL A 27 -3.39 -8.93 1.50
N GLY A 28 -2.86 -10.15 1.56
CA GLY A 28 -2.37 -10.74 2.81
C GLY A 28 -1.25 -9.92 3.45
N LEU A 29 -0.27 -9.47 2.67
CA LEU A 29 0.82 -8.62 3.15
C LEU A 29 0.32 -7.26 3.61
N VAL A 30 -0.62 -6.65 2.89
CA VAL A 30 -1.22 -5.36 3.28
C VAL A 30 -1.97 -5.49 4.60
N ILE A 31 -2.81 -6.53 4.77
CA ILE A 31 -3.52 -6.80 6.03
C ILE A 31 -2.52 -7.01 7.17
N LEU A 32 -1.50 -7.86 6.96
CA LEU A 32 -0.47 -8.09 7.97
C LEU A 32 0.27 -6.80 8.32
N GLY A 33 0.59 -5.94 7.35
CA GLY A 33 1.21 -4.64 7.61
C GLY A 33 0.35 -3.75 8.49
N PHE A 34 -0.96 -3.69 8.24
CA PHE A 34 -1.90 -2.92 9.06
C PHE A 34 -2.00 -3.47 10.49
N TYR A 35 -2.11 -4.79 10.66
CA TYR A 35 -2.25 -5.39 11.99
C TYR A 35 -0.95 -5.42 12.81
N THR A 36 0.20 -5.53 12.15
CA THR A 36 1.50 -5.54 12.84
C THR A 36 2.00 -4.14 13.18
N GLY A 37 1.35 -3.09 12.68
CA GLY A 37 1.81 -1.71 12.85
C GLY A 37 3.13 -1.44 12.14
N TRP A 38 3.46 -2.24 11.11
CA TRP A 38 4.65 -2.05 10.29
C TRP A 38 4.45 -0.86 9.37
N SER A 39 4.69 0.33 9.91
CA SER A 39 4.53 1.59 9.21
C SER A 39 5.88 2.17 8.83
N ILE A 40 6.23 2.10 7.54
CA ILE A 40 7.38 2.82 6.96
C ILE A 40 7.30 4.31 7.32
N ASN A 41 6.08 4.82 7.52
CA ASN A 41 5.80 6.17 7.95
C ASN A 41 6.55 6.55 9.24
N ARG A 42 6.68 5.63 10.21
CA ARG A 42 7.38 5.87 11.47
C ARG A 42 8.89 6.13 11.28
N PHE A 43 9.49 5.51 10.26
CA PHE A 43 10.88 5.76 9.87
C PHE A 43 11.04 7.07 9.08
N LEU A 44 10.07 7.41 8.23
CA LEU A 44 10.09 8.61 7.38
C LEU A 44 9.73 9.91 8.12
N LYS A 45 9.03 9.82 9.25
CA LYS A 45 8.67 10.97 10.12
C LYS A 45 9.86 11.82 10.55
N ASN A 46 11.05 11.24 10.65
CA ASN A 46 12.25 11.98 11.04
C ASN A 46 12.76 12.95 9.94
N VAL A 47 12.21 12.89 8.72
CA VAL A 47 12.75 13.57 7.54
C VAL A 47 11.74 14.49 6.85
N THR A 48 10.43 14.29 7.08
CA THR A 48 9.36 15.01 6.35
C THR A 48 8.18 15.37 7.26
N LYS A 49 7.30 16.28 6.79
CA LYS A 49 6.03 16.59 7.49
C LYS A 49 5.21 15.31 7.67
N GLY A 50 4.60 15.10 8.84
CA GLY A 50 3.95 13.83 9.23
C GLY A 50 2.97 13.26 8.20
N TYR A 51 2.14 14.10 7.59
CA TYR A 51 1.18 13.65 6.57
C TYR A 51 1.84 13.29 5.22
N ILE A 52 2.89 14.02 4.79
CA ILE A 52 3.66 13.71 3.57
C ILE A 52 4.41 12.38 3.77
N ALA A 53 4.99 12.20 4.95
CA ALA A 53 5.59 10.92 5.35
C ALA A 53 4.56 9.78 5.20
N GLY A 54 3.30 10.05 5.57
CA GLY A 54 2.21 9.07 5.48
C GLY A 54 1.88 8.65 4.07
N ILE A 55 1.73 9.62 3.17
CA ILE A 55 1.45 9.37 1.75
C ILE A 55 2.61 8.57 1.13
N ILE A 56 3.85 8.99 1.38
CA ILE A 56 5.04 8.31 0.85
C ILE A 56 5.16 6.89 1.45
N GLY A 57 4.98 6.75 2.76
CA GLY A 57 5.09 5.48 3.47
C GLY A 57 4.05 4.46 3.03
N ALA A 58 2.79 4.86 2.90
CA ALA A 58 1.71 3.99 2.43
C ALA A 58 1.91 3.56 0.97
N SER A 59 2.32 4.51 0.12
CA SER A 59 2.60 4.24 -1.30
C SER A 59 3.79 3.29 -1.48
N LEU A 60 4.89 3.50 -0.72
CA LEU A 60 6.04 2.59 -0.74
C LEU A 60 5.70 1.20 -0.20
N ALA A 61 4.90 1.11 0.87
CA ALA A 61 4.46 -0.18 1.40
C ALA A 61 3.66 -0.98 0.36
N HIS A 62 2.79 -0.31 -0.40
CA HIS A 62 2.07 -0.92 -1.52
C HIS A 62 3.01 -1.44 -2.62
N VAL A 63 3.97 -0.61 -3.07
CA VAL A 63 4.95 -1.02 -4.09
C VAL A 63 5.77 -2.24 -3.64
N ILE A 64 6.12 -2.31 -2.36
CA ILE A 64 6.82 -3.46 -1.79
C ILE A 64 5.90 -4.70 -1.76
N ALA A 65 4.64 -4.55 -1.35
CA ALA A 65 3.68 -5.65 -1.37
C ALA A 65 3.47 -6.19 -2.80
N ASP A 66 3.36 -5.30 -3.79
CA ASP A 66 3.27 -5.64 -5.21
C ASP A 66 4.52 -6.37 -5.72
N LEU A 67 5.72 -5.91 -5.35
CA LEU A 67 6.98 -6.57 -5.70
C LEU A 67 7.01 -8.01 -5.15
N VAL A 68 6.70 -8.17 -3.87
CA VAL A 68 6.73 -9.49 -3.21
C VAL A 68 5.68 -10.41 -3.85
N ALA A 69 4.46 -9.91 -4.06
CA ALA A 69 3.39 -10.67 -4.69
C ALA A 69 3.73 -11.08 -6.14
N ALA A 70 4.34 -10.19 -6.93
CA ALA A 70 4.71 -10.47 -8.31
C ALA A 70 5.91 -11.42 -8.44
N ILE A 71 6.83 -11.42 -7.46
CA ILE A 71 7.93 -12.42 -7.41
C ILE A 71 7.37 -13.79 -7.04
N ILE A 72 6.43 -13.86 -6.11
CA ILE A 72 5.87 -15.13 -5.63
C ILE A 72 4.96 -15.76 -6.69
N ASP A 73 4.13 -14.97 -7.38
CA ASP A 73 3.26 -15.46 -8.46
C ASP A 73 4.03 -15.72 -9.77
N PRO A 74 4.17 -16.98 -10.21
CA PRO A 74 4.90 -17.33 -11.43
C PRO A 74 4.34 -16.67 -12.70
N THR A 75 3.04 -16.38 -12.72
CA THR A 75 2.35 -15.76 -13.87
C THR A 75 2.62 -14.26 -14.00
N MET A 76 3.09 -13.62 -12.92
CA MET A 76 3.32 -12.18 -12.84
C MET A 76 4.81 -11.79 -12.85
N ARG A 77 5.74 -12.73 -12.68
CA ARG A 77 7.20 -12.48 -12.64
C ARG A 77 7.75 -11.67 -13.82
N ALA A 78 7.28 -11.97 -15.03
CA ALA A 78 7.69 -11.24 -16.23
C ALA A 78 7.24 -9.76 -16.23
N ARG A 79 6.23 -9.44 -15.43
CA ARG A 79 5.63 -8.09 -15.30
C ARG A 79 6.12 -7.35 -14.05
N THR A 80 6.83 -8.01 -13.13
CA THR A 80 7.29 -7.45 -11.86
C THR A 80 8.00 -6.10 -12.02
N ALA A 81 8.93 -6.00 -12.97
CA ALA A 81 9.64 -4.73 -13.21
C ALA A 81 8.69 -3.61 -13.63
N GLY A 82 7.71 -3.91 -14.49
CA GLY A 82 6.70 -2.94 -14.92
C GLY A 82 5.77 -2.52 -13.77
N ILE A 83 5.40 -3.46 -12.90
CA ILE A 83 4.57 -3.18 -11.71
C ILE A 83 5.32 -2.25 -10.74
N VAL A 84 6.57 -2.56 -10.42
CA VAL A 84 7.37 -1.72 -9.51
C VAL A 84 7.64 -0.35 -10.09
N LEU A 85 8.11 -0.27 -11.34
CA LEU A 85 8.39 1.02 -11.99
C LEU A 85 7.11 1.85 -12.15
N GLY A 86 6.00 1.20 -12.51
CA GLY A 86 4.68 1.83 -12.61
C GLY A 86 4.15 2.32 -11.26
N GLY A 87 4.42 1.61 -10.16
CA GLY A 87 4.05 2.03 -8.81
C GLY A 87 4.95 3.13 -8.24
N LEU A 88 6.23 3.17 -8.65
CA LEU A 88 7.15 4.23 -8.23
C LEU A 88 6.93 5.55 -8.98
N LEU A 89 6.47 5.50 -10.24
CA LEU A 89 6.35 6.69 -11.08
C LEU A 89 5.41 7.78 -10.49
N PRO A 90 4.21 7.45 -9.94
CA PRO A 90 3.32 8.42 -9.32
C PRO A 90 3.91 9.10 -8.07
N LEU A 91 4.85 8.46 -7.35
CA LEU A 91 5.49 9.06 -6.16
C LEU A 91 6.21 10.37 -6.53
N LEU A 92 6.76 10.48 -7.74
CA LEU A 92 7.43 11.68 -8.21
C LEU A 92 6.47 12.88 -8.35
N LEU A 93 5.17 12.62 -8.46
CA LEU A 93 4.14 13.66 -8.58
C LEU A 93 3.67 14.19 -7.22
N ILE A 94 4.00 13.54 -6.10
CA ILE A 94 3.63 13.99 -4.74
C ILE A 94 3.92 15.48 -4.51
N PRO A 95 5.13 16.03 -4.77
CA PRO A 95 5.40 17.46 -4.53
C PRO A 95 4.56 18.40 -5.41
N ILE A 96 4.15 17.94 -6.59
CA ILE A 96 3.30 18.70 -7.50
C ILE A 96 1.86 18.66 -6.98
N LEU A 97 1.35 17.48 -6.63
CA LEU A 97 0.01 17.31 -6.05
C LEU A 97 -0.12 18.14 -4.76
N GLU A 98 0.93 18.18 -3.94
CA GLU A 98 1.00 18.99 -2.72
C GLU A 98 0.97 20.50 -2.98
N LYS A 99 1.42 20.94 -4.15
CA LYS A 99 1.44 22.37 -4.49
C LYS A 99 0.13 22.83 -5.12
N TYR A 100 -0.52 21.96 -5.90
CA TYR A 100 -1.62 22.33 -6.78
C TYR A 100 -2.99 21.76 -6.38
N VAL A 101 -3.04 20.65 -5.63
CA VAL A 101 -4.29 19.96 -5.24
C VAL A 101 -4.64 20.21 -3.78
N THR A 102 -3.67 20.20 -2.86
CA THR A 102 -3.93 20.42 -1.43
C THR A 102 -4.17 21.91 -1.16
N LYS A 103 -5.44 22.32 -1.20
CA LYS A 103 -5.88 23.70 -0.95
C LYS A 103 -6.40 23.98 0.47
N SER A 104 -6.51 22.98 1.34
CA SER A 104 -7.14 23.18 2.65
C SER A 104 -6.13 23.48 3.77
N LYS A 105 -6.35 24.59 4.47
CA LYS A 105 -5.69 24.95 5.75
C LYS A 105 -6.19 24.12 6.95
N SER A 106 -7.21 23.27 6.76
CA SER A 106 -7.61 22.32 7.80
C SER A 106 -6.52 21.26 7.93
N HIS A 107 -5.94 21.12 9.11
CA HIS A 107 -5.00 20.05 9.45
C HIS A 107 -5.61 18.71 9.01
N ILE A 108 -5.15 18.16 7.89
CA ILE A 108 -5.68 16.88 7.43
C ILE A 108 -5.02 15.86 8.35
N MET A 109 -5.77 15.37 9.35
CA MET A 109 -5.33 14.31 10.26
C MET A 109 -5.08 13.02 9.46
N ILE A 110 -3.87 12.92 8.93
CA ILE A 110 -3.35 11.75 8.23
C ILE A 110 -2.03 11.41 8.90
N GLY A 111 -2.01 10.28 9.59
CA GLY A 111 -0.86 9.82 10.34
C GLY A 111 -1.14 8.48 10.99
N ASP A 112 -0.12 7.93 11.63
CA ASP A 112 -0.28 6.74 12.48
C ASP A 112 -1.11 7.11 13.73
N HIS A 113 -1.59 6.13 14.49
CA HIS A 113 -2.37 6.34 15.70
C HIS A 113 -1.73 7.35 16.66
N GLU A 114 -0.40 7.37 16.73
CA GLU A 114 0.40 8.31 17.52
C GLU A 114 0.29 9.78 17.06
N ASP A 115 0.11 10.03 15.75
CA ASP A 115 -0.04 11.39 15.23
C ASP A 115 -1.44 11.92 15.49
N ILE A 116 -2.44 11.06 15.31
CA ILE A 116 -3.84 11.39 15.59
C ILE A 116 -4.01 11.70 17.09
N GLU A 117 -3.40 10.91 17.97
CA GLU A 117 -3.44 11.15 19.41
C GLU A 117 -2.76 12.47 19.82
N LYS A 118 -1.61 12.81 19.20
CA LYS A 118 -0.93 14.08 19.45
C LYS A 118 -1.74 15.28 18.97
N ASP A 119 -2.26 15.21 17.74
CA ASP A 119 -3.09 16.28 17.17
C ASP A 119 -4.37 16.50 18.00
N LEU A 120 -5.00 15.42 18.49
CA LEU A 120 -6.17 15.50 19.37
C LEU A 120 -5.85 16.12 20.74
N LYS A 121 -4.65 15.86 21.28
CA LYS A 121 -4.22 16.43 22.56
C LYS A 121 -3.84 17.90 22.47
N ASP A 122 -3.25 18.33 21.35
CA ASP A 122 -2.86 19.72 21.14
C ASP A 122 -4.07 20.67 20.95
N GLU A 123 -5.20 20.21 20.39
CA GLU A 123 -6.42 21.04 20.30
C GLU A 123 -7.10 21.33 21.65
N HIS A 124 -6.82 20.53 22.69
CA HIS A 124 -7.40 20.75 24.02
C HIS A 124 -6.62 21.75 24.90
N HIS A 125 -5.54 22.34 24.38
CA HIS A 125 -4.70 23.30 25.10
C HIS A 125 -4.88 24.77 24.69
N HIS A 126 -5.94 25.11 23.95
CA HIS A 126 -6.32 26.48 23.60
C HIS A 126 -7.63 26.95 24.24
#